data_AF-H8FWK2-F1
#
_entry.id   AF-H8FWK2-F1
#
_cell.length_a   1.000
_cell.length_b   1.000
_cell.length_c   1.000
_cell.angle_alpha   90.00
_cell.angle_beta   90.00
_cell.angle_gamma   90.00
#
_symmetry.space_group_name_H-M   'P 1'
#
loop_
_entity.id
_entity.type
_entity.pdbx_description
1 polymer ?
#
loop_
_entity_poly.entity_id
_entity_poly.type
_entity_poly.pdbx_seq_one_letter_code
_entity_poly.pdbx_strand_id
1 'polypeptide(L)'
;MAGRSPRWVFHFTPTSASWLNAVEGFFSIITRRRIRRGVFKSVADLQEAIRRYIKEHNRSSKPFVWTKPAQTILEKLRRLPVSFE
;
A
#
# COMPACT_ATOMS: atom_id res chain seq x y z
N MET A 1 -9.53 -1.50 22.98
CA MET A 1 -8.44 -1.92 23.88
C MET A 1 -7.76 -3.13 23.27
N ALA A 2 -6.64 -2.94 22.55
CA ALA A 2 -5.85 -4.06 22.05
C ALA A 2 -4.94 -4.55 23.18
N GLY A 3 -4.99 -5.85 23.47
CA GLY A 3 -4.17 -6.49 24.50
C GLY A 3 -2.69 -6.29 24.21
N ARG A 4 -1.96 -5.83 25.22
CA ARG A 4 -0.54 -5.46 25.17
C ARG A 4 0.32 -6.73 25.09
N SER A 5 0.57 -7.24 23.89
CA SER A 5 1.61 -8.24 23.67
C SER A 5 2.95 -7.50 23.54
N PRO A 6 3.90 -7.62 24.49
CA PRO A 6 5.15 -6.84 24.49
C PRO A 6 6.11 -7.19 23.34
N ARG A 7 5.77 -8.19 22.50
CA ARG A 7 6.55 -8.58 21.31
C ARG A 7 6.17 -7.83 20.04
N TRP A 8 5.00 -7.20 20.00
CA TRP A 8 4.47 -6.61 18.77
C TRP A 8 4.22 -5.12 18.96
N VAL A 9 4.97 -4.29 18.23
CA VAL A 9 4.74 -2.85 18.13
C VAL A 9 4.03 -2.59 16.81
N PHE A 10 2.81 -2.08 16.90
CA PHE A 10 2.03 -1.68 15.72
C PHE A 10 2.40 -0.25 15.34
N HIS A 11 2.96 -0.07 14.15
CA HIS A 11 3.16 1.24 13.56
C HIS A 11 2.05 1.50 12.55
N PHE A 12 1.25 2.54 12.78
CA PHE A 12 0.22 2.97 11.86
C PHE A 12 0.75 4.09 10.97
N THR A 13 0.35 4.10 9.69
CA THR A 13 0.61 5.21 8.80
C THR A 13 -0.13 6.45 9.30
N PRO A 14 0.50 7.64 9.34
CA PRO A 14 -0.18 8.87 9.72
C PRO A 14 -1.42 9.13 8.86
N THR A 15 -2.38 9.89 9.40
CA THR A 15 -3.52 10.38 8.63
C THR A 15 -3.03 11.10 7.38
N SER A 16 -3.65 10.80 6.23
CA SER A 16 -3.27 11.32 4.91
C SER A 16 -1.90 10.83 4.37
N ALA A 17 -1.33 9.77 4.95
CA ALA A 17 -0.10 9.12 4.46
C ALA A 17 -0.34 7.78 3.74
N SER A 18 -1.50 7.60 3.09
CA SER A 18 -1.82 6.41 2.28
C SER A 18 -0.77 6.07 1.21
N TRP A 19 -0.08 7.09 0.69
CA TRP A 19 1.01 6.93 -0.27
C TRP A 19 2.22 6.18 0.29
N LEU A 20 2.36 6.11 1.63
CA LEU A 20 3.38 5.35 2.34
C LEU A 20 3.03 3.86 2.43
N ASN A 21 1.74 3.52 2.27
CA ASN A 21 1.23 2.18 2.43
C ASN A 21 1.45 1.34 1.16
N ALA A 22 2.42 0.43 1.21
CA ALA A 22 2.72 -0.47 0.09
C ALA A 22 1.54 -1.37 -0.30
N VAL A 23 0.65 -1.70 0.64
CA VAL A 23 -0.56 -2.50 0.38
C VAL A 23 -1.53 -1.72 -0.50
N GLU A 24 -1.77 -0.45 -0.19
CA GLU A 24 -2.62 0.43 -1.03
C GLU A 24 -1.99 0.68 -2.40
N GLY A 25 -0.66 0.86 -2.45
CA GLY A 25 0.09 0.95 -3.70
C GLY A 25 -0.09 -0.31 -4.57
N PHE A 26 0.01 -1.50 -3.96
CA PHE A 26 -0.22 -2.77 -4.65
C PHE A 26 -1.64 -2.87 -5.22
N PHE A 27 -2.66 -2.55 -4.42
CA PHE A 27 -4.05 -2.56 -4.87
C PHE A 27 -4.32 -1.57 -6.01
N SER A 28 -3.70 -0.38 -5.96
CA SER A 28 -3.77 0.59 -7.05
C SER A 28 -3.17 0.06 -8.36
N ILE A 29 -2.08 -0.70 -8.28
CA ILE A 29 -1.41 -1.26 -9.46
C ILE A 29 -2.24 -2.40 -10.07
N ILE A 30 -2.67 -3.41 -9.30
CA ILE A 30 -3.48 -4.51 -9.83
C ILE A 30 -4.79 -4.01 -10.41
N THR A 31 -5.40 -2.99 -9.77
CA THR A 31 -6.62 -2.37 -10.26
C THR A 31 -6.41 -1.76 -11.66
N ARG A 32 -5.33 -0.97 -11.84
CA ARG A 32 -5.04 -0.33 -13.14
C ARG A 32 -4.61 -1.32 -14.22
N ARG A 33 -3.83 -2.35 -13.86
CA ARG A 33 -3.20 -3.27 -14.84
C ARG A 33 -4.08 -4.45 -15.24
N ARG A 34 -4.93 -4.95 -14.33
CA ARG A 34 -5.70 -6.18 -14.56
C ARG A 34 -7.20 -5.99 -14.39
N ILE A 35 -7.65 -5.35 -13.32
CA ILE A 35 -9.08 -5.32 -12.98
C ILE A 35 -9.85 -4.34 -13.86
N ARG A 36 -9.42 -3.08 -13.95
CA ARG A 36 -10.13 -2.02 -14.68
C ARG A 36 -10.21 -2.23 -16.20
N ARG A 37 -9.31 -3.05 -16.75
CA ARG A 37 -9.25 -3.38 -18.18
C ARG A 37 -9.74 -4.80 -18.49
N GLY A 38 -10.08 -5.58 -17.46
CA GLY A 38 -10.53 -6.96 -17.61
C GLY A 38 -12.04 -7.04 -17.80
N VAL A 39 -12.48 -8.01 -18.59
CA VAL A 39 -13.88 -8.43 -18.66
C VAL A 39 -13.96 -9.79 -18.00
N PHE A 40 -14.75 -9.92 -16.94
CA PHE A 40 -14.86 -11.14 -16.15
C PHE A 40 -16.30 -11.66 -16.24
N LYS A 41 -16.45 -12.94 -16.54
CA LYS A 41 -17.78 -13.56 -16.70
C LYS A 41 -18.37 -14.06 -15.37
N SER A 42 -17.56 -14.13 -14.32
CA SER A 42 -17.97 -14.54 -12.98
C SER A 42 -16.98 -14.03 -11.92
N VAL A 43 -17.38 -14.15 -10.65
CA VAL A 43 -16.48 -13.86 -9.51
C VAL A 43 -15.27 -14.82 -9.50
N ALA A 44 -15.47 -16.09 -9.86
CA ALA A 44 -14.39 -17.06 -9.93
C ALA A 44 -13.33 -16.68 -10.98
N ASP A 45 -13.77 -16.16 -12.13
CA ASP A 45 -12.89 -15.66 -13.19
C ASP A 45 -12.05 -14.46 -12.72
N LEU A 46 -12.67 -13.52 -12.00
CA LEU A 46 -11.96 -12.40 -11.37
C LEU A 46 -10.93 -12.89 -10.33
N GLN A 47 -11.32 -13.84 -9.47
CA GLN A 47 -10.41 -14.40 -8.45
C GLN A 47 -9.19 -15.06 -9.11
N GLU A 48 -9.39 -15.83 -10.17
CA GLU A 48 -8.30 -16.48 -10.89
C GLU A 48 -7.38 -15.45 -11.57
N ALA A 49 -7.94 -14.40 -12.17
CA ALA A 49 -7.16 -13.32 -12.74
C ALA A 49 -6.29 -12.59 -11.68
N ILE A 50 -6.83 -12.38 -10.47
CA ILE A 50 -6.09 -11.79 -9.35
C ILE A 50 -4.97 -12.72 -8.89
N ARG A 51 -5.25 -14.03 -8.69
CA ARG A 51 -4.24 -15.02 -8.29
C ARG A 51 -3.10 -15.11 -9.30
N ARG A 52 -3.44 -15.17 -10.59
CA ARG A 52 -2.47 -15.16 -11.68
C ARG A 52 -1.59 -13.91 -11.64
N TYR A 53 -2.18 -12.73 -11.46
CA TYR A 53 -1.42 -11.49 -11.32
C TYR A 53 -0.47 -11.52 -10.13
N ILE A 54 -0.92 -11.99 -8.96
CA ILE A 54 -0.07 -12.11 -7.76
C ILE A 54 1.14 -13.01 -8.05
N LYS A 55 0.91 -14.18 -8.68
CA LYS A 55 1.99 -15.12 -9.04
C LYS A 55 3.01 -14.49 -10.00
N GLU A 56 2.54 -13.79 -11.02
CA GLU A 56 3.38 -13.07 -11.98
C GLU A 56 4.16 -11.94 -11.30
N HIS A 57 3.49 -11.13 -10.48
CA HIS A 57 4.08 -10.01 -9.77
C HIS A 57 5.17 -10.47 -8.79
N ASN A 58 4.93 -11.55 -8.05
CA ASN A 58 5.88 -12.09 -7.09
C ASN A 58 7.13 -12.70 -7.75
N ARG A 59 7.01 -13.22 -8.98
CA ARG A 59 8.15 -13.78 -9.73
C ARG A 59 9.19 -12.71 -10.10
N SER A 60 8.75 -11.47 -10.31
CA SER A 60 9.63 -10.35 -10.66
C SER A 60 9.23 -9.10 -9.88
N SER A 61 9.16 -9.22 -8.56
CA SER A 61 8.76 -8.10 -7.71
C SER A 61 9.81 -7.00 -7.79
N LYS A 62 9.34 -5.75 -7.87
CA LYS A 62 10.20 -4.57 -7.85
C LYS A 62 9.88 -3.79 -6.57
N PRO A 63 10.89 -3.34 -5.82
CA PRO A 63 10.68 -2.44 -4.70
C PRO A 63 9.90 -1.21 -5.16
N PHE A 64 8.99 -0.72 -4.31
CA PHE A 64 8.38 0.58 -4.53
C PHE A 64 9.45 1.66 -4.40
N VAL A 65 9.61 2.47 -5.44
CA VAL A 65 10.57 3.59 -5.44
C VAL A 65 9.87 4.83 -4.95
N TRP A 66 10.43 5.43 -3.90
CA TRP A 66 9.91 6.64 -3.29
C TRP A 66 10.49 7.83 -4.03
N THR A 67 9.62 8.62 -4.66
CA THR A 67 10.06 9.77 -5.48
C THR A 67 10.29 11.03 -4.66
N LYS A 68 9.75 11.10 -3.44
CA LYS A 68 9.93 12.24 -2.53
C LYS A 68 11.02 11.94 -1.50
N PRO A 69 12.06 12.77 -1.39
CA PRO A 69 13.06 12.63 -0.34
C PRO A 69 12.43 12.74 1.04
N ALA A 70 12.92 11.93 1.98
CA ALA A 70 12.49 11.95 3.38
C ALA A 70 12.56 13.36 3.99
N GLN A 71 13.63 14.10 3.67
CA GLN A 71 13.82 15.47 4.15
C GLN A 71 12.66 16.40 3.78
N THR A 72 12.18 16.34 2.53
CA THR A 72 11.06 17.15 2.05
C THR A 72 9.76 16.83 2.80
N ILE A 73 9.58 15.57 3.20
CA ILE A 73 8.42 15.13 3.99
C ILE A 73 8.54 15.67 5.42
N LEU A 74 9.71 15.51 6.05
CA LEU A 74 9.98 16.00 7.41
C LEU A 74 9.82 17.52 7.52
N GLU A 75 10.29 18.28 6.53
CA GLU A 75 10.11 19.74 6.47
C GLU A 75 8.65 20.15 6.38
N LYS A 76 7.82 19.42 5.63
CA LYS A 76 6.38 19.66 5.59
C LYS A 76 5.73 19.36 6.93
N LEU A 77 6.10 18.25 7.58
CA LEU A 77 5.56 17.86 8.87
C LEU A 77 5.84 18.91 9.95
N ARG A 78 7.05 19.49 9.99
CA ARG A 78 7.40 20.58 10.92
C ARG A 78 6.54 21.84 10.80
N ARG A 79 5.92 22.07 9.63
CA ARG A 79 5.06 23.24 9.39
C ARG A 79 3.60 23.01 9.80
N LEU A 80 3.22 21.77 10.07
CA LEU A 80 1.86 21.46 10.49
C LEU A 80 1.73 21.72 12.00
N PRO A 81 0.62 22.31 12.48
CA PRO A 81 0.35 22.52 13.90
C PRO A 81 -0.11 21.20 14.55
N VAL A 82 0.69 20.15 14.39
CA VAL A 82 0.40 18.82 14.92
C VAL A 82 1.45 18.50 15.96
N SER A 83 1.02 18.36 17.22
CA SER A 83 1.87 17.87 18.29
C SER A 83 2.20 16.41 18.04
N PHE A 84 3.48 16.10 17.89
CA PHE A 84 3.95 14.71 17.89
C PHE A 84 4.27 14.35 19.34
N GLU A 85 3.31 13.74 20.04
CA GLU A 85 3.56 13.01 21.30
C GLU A 85 4.20 11.65 21.05
#